data_AF-A0AAN6LTV5-F1
#
_entry.id   AF-A0AAN6LTV5-F1
#
_cell.length_a   1.000
_cell.length_b   1.000
_cell.length_c   1.000
_cell.angle_alpha   90.00
_cell.angle_beta   90.00
_cell.angle_gamma   90.00
#
_symmetry.space_group_name_H-M   'P 1'
#
loop_
_entity.id
_entity.type
_entity.pdbx_description
1 polymer ?
#
loop_
_entity_poly.entity_id
_entity_poly.type
_entity_poly.pdbx_seq_one_letter_code
_entity_poly.pdbx_strand_id
1 'polypeptide(L)'
;MNTKLYHRTSTLDAVEGMDWLAFEPEVAHILERDRWEVPKTKPGDGSQHGQRLESKQGEGRAELRKHRREEQVPLVDNMSPPNVALADTSYLHTYIPTRPLRLLYIDGLSVAMTQNSTLDTQDMLLLEDCTSPELYFPTASDAEQVHKMCELTTTLWDNKVDGFLRVNSSLEITLCKFEGRVKRVSVETLSGERRGQPRSGEKEPEGSMGWWSHTKAVSEQYHGVGREKVVLDYENFVSVFAYGQKGELGLWKYDVMSGTPQPRLISASPTQLKKIRDAVTDMILHGNEKEKEEETIDWPTIADKVVKQYATALHYVHTDASIRSSKKHLASYLGVLLEPFVIPSQRDTILETERCIAQFVPPLPPHSTFSTARTAIYSVTSHICSTLITAFDDLTLAPSLSLAALSSPPYRALDLIDTLVRYLQWAA
;
A
#
# COMPACT_ATOMS: atom_id res chain seq x y z
N MET A 1 -8.93 -11.23 14.11
CA MET A 1 -9.34 -10.91 12.75
C MET A 1 -8.20 -11.41 11.88
N ASN A 2 -8.46 -12.15 10.81
CA ASN A 2 -7.41 -12.67 9.92
C ASN A 2 -7.03 -11.64 8.84
N THR A 3 -6.85 -10.38 9.24
CA THR A 3 -6.48 -9.29 8.31
C THR A 3 -5.03 -9.48 7.86
N LYS A 4 -4.82 -9.66 6.55
CA LYS A 4 -3.50 -9.68 5.95
C LYS A 4 -3.00 -8.26 5.73
N LEU A 5 -1.74 -8.05 6.07
CA LEU A 5 -1.03 -6.77 5.95
C LEU A 5 0.26 -7.00 5.15
N TYR A 6 0.59 -6.08 4.25
CA TYR A 6 1.66 -6.25 3.27
C TYR A 6 2.74 -5.21 3.45
N HIS A 7 4.01 -5.62 3.35
CA HIS A 7 5.16 -4.73 3.46
C HIS A 7 6.21 -5.13 2.44
N ARG A 8 6.69 -4.16 1.65
CA ARG A 8 7.75 -4.37 0.67
C ARG A 8 9.10 -3.96 1.27
N THR A 9 10.11 -4.82 1.11
CA THR A 9 11.45 -4.59 1.66
C THR A 9 12.53 -5.23 0.79
N SER A 10 13.78 -4.82 0.95
CA SER A 10 14.94 -5.38 0.24
C SER A 10 15.56 -6.61 0.92
N THR A 11 14.98 -7.08 2.03
CA THR A 11 15.58 -8.14 2.85
C THR A 11 14.63 -9.28 3.18
N LEU A 12 15.17 -10.50 3.33
CA LEU A 12 14.42 -11.69 3.75
C LEU A 12 14.07 -11.73 5.25
N ASP A 13 14.66 -10.85 6.06
CA ASP A 13 14.44 -10.88 7.51
C ASP A 13 13.10 -10.25 7.87
N ALA A 14 12.46 -10.78 8.92
CA ALA A 14 11.24 -10.17 9.44
C ALA A 14 11.57 -8.77 9.98
N VAL A 15 10.61 -7.86 9.86
CA VAL A 15 10.72 -6.54 10.50
C VAL A 15 10.45 -6.72 11.99
N GLU A 16 11.36 -6.23 12.83
CA GLU A 16 11.21 -6.28 14.28
C GLU A 16 10.77 -4.94 14.87
N GLY A 17 11.34 -3.85 14.33
CA GLY A 17 11.15 -2.48 14.81
C GLY A 17 9.91 -1.77 14.24
N MET A 18 10.06 -0.45 14.08
CA MET A 18 9.03 0.44 13.58
C MET A 18 9.05 0.48 12.05
N ASP A 19 7.90 0.28 11.42
CA ASP A 19 7.76 0.32 9.95
C ASP A 19 6.28 0.44 9.53
N TRP A 20 6.00 0.48 8.23
CA TRP A 20 4.65 0.58 7.67
C TRP A 20 4.16 -0.74 7.06
N LEU A 21 2.83 -0.87 6.96
CA LEU A 21 2.08 -1.98 6.40
C LEU A 21 0.90 -1.43 5.57
N ALA A 22 0.67 -1.99 4.38
CA ALA A 22 -0.53 -1.73 3.59
C ALA A 22 -1.59 -2.81 3.78
N PHE A 23 -2.84 -2.44 3.53
CA PHE A 23 -3.97 -3.39 3.50
C PHE A 23 -4.08 -4.16 2.18
N GLU A 24 -3.47 -3.65 1.10
CA GLU A 24 -3.52 -4.27 -0.23
C GLU A 24 -2.10 -4.54 -0.74
N PRO A 25 -1.85 -5.70 -1.36
CA PRO A 25 -0.55 -6.03 -1.92
C PRO A 25 -0.16 -5.07 -3.06
N GLU A 26 -1.10 -4.60 -3.89
CA GLU A 26 -0.84 -3.70 -5.03
C GLU A 26 -0.29 -2.35 -4.58
N VAL A 27 -0.74 -1.87 -3.42
CA VAL A 27 -0.21 -0.66 -2.79
C VAL A 27 1.22 -0.89 -2.30
N ALA A 28 1.45 -2.02 -1.62
CA ALA A 28 2.78 -2.36 -1.11
C ALA A 28 3.80 -2.57 -2.25
N HIS A 29 3.35 -3.02 -3.42
CA HIS A 29 4.22 -3.22 -4.58
C HIS A 29 4.81 -1.92 -5.13
N ILE A 30 4.09 -0.80 -5.06
CA ILE A 30 4.55 0.47 -5.65
C ILE A 30 5.39 1.29 -4.66
N LEU A 31 5.02 1.26 -3.38
CA LEU A 31 5.69 2.04 -2.35
C LEU A 31 6.85 1.22 -1.76
N GLU A 32 8.00 1.19 -2.44
CA GLU A 32 9.24 0.79 -1.78
C GLU A 32 9.74 1.97 -0.96
N ARG A 33 9.43 1.98 0.34
CA ARG A 33 10.12 2.84 1.30
C ARG A 33 11.29 2.04 1.84
N ASP A 34 12.49 2.61 1.79
CA ASP A 34 13.61 2.08 2.56
C ASP A 34 13.16 1.96 4.02
N ARG A 35 13.55 0.85 4.68
CA ARG A 35 13.20 0.62 6.09
C ARG A 35 13.53 1.87 6.89
N TRP A 36 12.63 2.27 7.78
CA TRP A 36 12.89 3.38 8.69
C TRP A 36 14.01 2.97 9.65
N GLU A 37 15.23 3.40 9.34
CA GLU A 37 16.34 3.26 10.27
C GLU A 37 16.08 4.16 11.48
N VAL A 38 16.19 3.60 12.68
CA VAL A 38 16.19 4.40 13.91
C VAL A 38 17.33 5.41 13.81
N PRO A 39 17.07 6.73 13.89
CA PRO A 39 18.13 7.72 13.86
C PRO A 39 19.13 7.42 14.98
N LYS A 40 20.36 7.02 14.61
CA LYS A 40 21.43 6.84 15.60
C LYS A 40 21.76 8.24 16.13
N THR A 41 21.27 8.58 17.32
CA THR A 41 21.73 9.77 18.05
C THR A 41 23.23 9.60 18.28
N LYS A 42 24.05 10.24 17.44
CA LYS A 42 25.46 10.41 17.74
C LYS A 42 25.56 11.45 18.86
N PRO A 43 26.17 11.12 20.00
CA PRO A 43 26.38 12.11 21.05
C PRO A 43 27.42 13.11 20.56
N GLY A 44 26.98 14.35 20.36
CA GLY A 44 27.81 15.56 20.28
C GLY A 44 28.75 15.66 19.09
N ASP A 45 28.38 16.45 18.10
CA ASP A 45 29.30 17.51 17.65
C ASP A 45 28.51 18.67 17.05
N GLY A 46 28.72 19.85 17.61
CA GLY A 46 28.11 21.07 17.14
C GLY A 46 29.05 21.76 16.16
N SER A 47 28.61 22.00 14.92
CA SER A 47 29.08 23.15 14.15
C SER A 47 28.26 23.33 12.88
N GLN A 48 27.57 24.47 12.84
CA GLN A 48 27.44 25.40 11.72
C GLN A 48 27.71 24.83 10.32
N HIS A 49 26.73 24.89 9.40
CA HIS A 49 27.01 25.33 8.03
C HIS A 49 25.85 26.20 7.53
N GLY A 50 26.22 27.41 7.16
CA GLY A 50 25.32 28.50 6.84
C GLY A 50 24.76 28.45 5.43
N GLN A 51 23.80 29.35 5.26
CA GLN A 51 23.13 29.79 4.04
C GLN A 51 24.07 29.90 2.84
N ARG A 52 23.62 29.38 1.69
CA ARG A 52 23.79 30.07 0.39
C ARG A 52 22.72 29.67 -0.61
N LEU A 53 21.72 30.54 -0.74
CA LEU A 53 20.92 30.73 -1.94
C LEU A 53 21.68 31.67 -2.89
N GLU A 54 21.69 31.34 -4.20
CA GLU A 54 21.77 32.22 -5.40
C GLU A 54 22.26 31.34 -6.59
N SER A 55 21.43 30.97 -7.57
CA SER A 55 20.88 31.71 -8.75
C SER A 55 21.86 31.93 -9.93
N LYS A 56 21.37 31.52 -11.13
CA LYS A 56 21.64 31.99 -12.52
C LYS A 56 22.62 31.23 -13.45
N GLN A 57 21.98 30.56 -14.43
CA GLN A 57 22.14 30.62 -15.91
C GLN A 57 23.45 31.14 -16.55
N GLY A 58 23.91 30.44 -17.61
CA GLY A 58 24.54 31.07 -18.77
C GLY A 58 25.74 30.35 -19.42
N GLU A 59 25.45 29.53 -20.44
CA GLU A 59 26.21 29.12 -21.64
C GLU A 59 27.73 29.41 -21.84
N GLY A 60 28.47 28.35 -22.21
CA GLY A 60 29.15 28.28 -23.51
C GLY A 60 30.67 28.57 -23.61
N ARG A 61 31.49 27.52 -23.78
CA ARG A 61 32.43 27.41 -24.92
C ARG A 61 33.03 26.01 -25.09
N ALA A 62 32.99 25.55 -26.33
CA ALA A 62 33.47 24.26 -26.82
C ALA A 62 34.95 24.28 -27.26
N GLU A 63 35.39 23.08 -27.68
CA GLU A 63 36.59 22.71 -28.46
C GLU A 63 37.83 22.23 -27.67
N LEU A 64 38.07 20.90 -27.69
CA LEU A 64 39.05 20.33 -28.63
C LEU A 64 39.00 18.78 -28.68
N ARG A 65 38.82 18.30 -29.91
CA ARG A 65 38.73 16.91 -30.39
C ARG A 65 39.93 16.02 -30.05
N LYS A 66 39.69 14.70 -29.93
CA LYS A 66 40.42 13.68 -30.74
C LYS A 66 39.72 12.31 -30.73
N HIS A 67 39.28 11.89 -31.91
CA HIS A 67 38.96 10.50 -32.25
C HIS A 67 40.19 9.60 -31.99
N ARG A 68 40.00 8.51 -31.24
CA ARG A 68 40.91 7.36 -31.26
C ARG A 68 40.10 6.10 -31.53
N ARG A 69 40.58 5.36 -32.53
CA ARG A 69 40.03 4.14 -33.14
C ARG A 69 39.57 3.10 -32.13
N GLU A 70 38.53 2.38 -32.54
CA GLU A 70 38.21 1.03 -32.10
C GLU A 70 39.43 0.12 -32.34
N GLU A 71 40.05 -0.34 -31.27
CA GLU A 71 41.01 -1.44 -31.28
C GLU A 71 40.32 -2.65 -30.66
N GLN A 72 40.14 -3.72 -31.45
CA GLN A 72 39.73 -5.03 -30.95
C GLN A 72 40.83 -5.59 -30.02
N VAL A 73 40.45 -5.97 -28.80
CA VAL A 73 41.33 -6.67 -27.86
C VAL A 73 40.99 -8.16 -27.87
N PRO A 74 41.97 -9.09 -27.88
CA PRO A 74 41.71 -10.53 -28.00
C PRO A 74 40.95 -11.11 -26.80
N LEU A 75 40.08 -12.09 -27.07
CA LEU A 75 39.45 -12.94 -26.04
C LEU A 75 40.54 -13.74 -25.32
N VAL A 76 40.87 -13.35 -24.08
CA VAL A 76 41.64 -14.17 -23.16
C VAL A 76 40.76 -14.47 -21.97
N ASP A 77 40.39 -15.75 -21.86
CA ASP A 77 39.74 -16.38 -20.72
C ASP A 77 40.60 -16.17 -19.48
N ASN A 78 40.15 -15.31 -18.57
CA ASN A 78 40.66 -15.29 -17.21
C ASN A 78 39.50 -15.02 -16.26
N MET A 79 39.00 -16.12 -15.69
CA MET A 79 37.98 -16.17 -14.64
C MET A 79 38.42 -15.31 -13.45
N SER A 80 37.95 -14.07 -13.44
CA SER A 80 37.64 -13.34 -12.21
C SER A 80 36.13 -13.24 -12.19
N PRO A 81 35.43 -13.66 -11.12
CA PRO A 81 33.99 -13.55 -11.09
C PRO A 81 33.66 -12.06 -11.32
N PRO A 82 32.78 -11.72 -12.29
CA PRO A 82 32.28 -10.37 -12.34
C PRO A 82 31.71 -10.09 -10.95
N ASN A 83 32.08 -8.96 -10.37
CA ASN A 83 31.28 -8.36 -9.31
C ASN A 83 29.88 -8.14 -9.90
N VAL A 84 29.06 -9.18 -9.85
CA VAL A 84 27.62 -9.09 -9.92
C VAL A 84 27.30 -8.26 -8.70
N ALA A 85 27.17 -6.94 -8.89
CA ALA A 85 26.40 -6.13 -7.98
C ALA A 85 25.11 -6.92 -7.75
N LEU A 86 24.91 -7.39 -6.51
CA LEU A 86 23.74 -8.16 -6.11
C LEU A 86 22.51 -7.42 -6.62
N ALA A 87 21.92 -7.95 -7.68
CA ALA A 87 20.83 -7.31 -8.39
C ALA A 87 19.63 -7.19 -7.45
N ASP A 88 19.23 -5.95 -7.17
CA ASP A 88 17.89 -5.44 -6.85
C ASP A 88 16.81 -6.52 -6.60
N THR A 89 16.97 -7.33 -5.55
CA THR A 89 15.96 -8.32 -5.15
C THR A 89 15.10 -7.68 -4.08
N SER A 90 13.82 -7.44 -4.39
CA SER A 90 12.85 -6.96 -3.40
C SER A 90 11.89 -8.07 -3.01
N TYR A 91 11.36 -8.00 -1.80
CA TYR A 91 10.50 -9.00 -1.21
C TYR A 91 9.20 -8.36 -0.77
N LEU A 92 8.10 -9.07 -0.95
CA LEU A 92 6.81 -8.77 -0.36
C LEU A 92 6.59 -9.67 0.85
N HIS A 93 6.54 -9.07 2.03
CA HIS A 93 6.18 -9.74 3.26
C HIS A 93 4.67 -9.64 3.51
N THR A 94 4.05 -10.76 3.84
CA THR A 94 2.67 -10.79 4.36
C THR A 94 2.69 -11.06 5.85
N TYR A 95 2.01 -10.21 6.61
CA TYR A 95 1.86 -10.29 8.06
C TYR A 95 0.39 -10.47 8.44
N ILE A 96 0.17 -11.10 9.60
CA ILE A 96 -1.13 -11.12 10.28
C ILE A 96 -0.95 -10.61 11.72
N PRO A 97 -1.89 -9.82 12.27
CA PRO A 97 -1.88 -9.45 13.68
C PRO A 97 -1.95 -10.69 14.59
N THR A 98 -1.17 -10.69 15.67
CA THR A 98 -1.23 -11.73 16.72
C THR A 98 -2.38 -11.50 17.69
N ARG A 99 -2.88 -10.26 17.75
CA ARG A 99 -4.06 -9.79 18.48
C ARG A 99 -4.68 -8.59 17.74
N PRO A 100 -5.91 -8.17 18.06
CA PRO A 100 -6.43 -6.89 17.58
C PRO A 100 -5.44 -5.76 17.89
N LEU A 101 -5.05 -5.01 16.86
CA LEU A 101 -4.14 -3.87 16.98
C LEU A 101 -4.93 -2.63 17.40
N ARG A 102 -4.43 -1.91 18.41
CA ARG A 102 -4.99 -0.63 18.86
C ARG A 102 -4.27 0.49 18.13
N LEU A 103 -4.92 1.09 17.14
CA LEU A 103 -4.32 2.11 16.30
C LEU A 103 -5.00 3.47 16.50
N LEU A 104 -4.22 4.55 16.55
CA LEU A 104 -4.77 5.90 16.46
C LEU A 104 -4.99 6.25 14.98
N TYR A 105 -6.24 6.43 14.58
CA TYR A 105 -6.57 6.86 13.22
C TYR A 105 -6.41 8.38 13.09
N ILE A 106 -5.65 8.82 12.09
CA ILE A 106 -5.45 10.22 11.74
C ILE A 106 -6.07 10.46 10.37
N ASP A 107 -7.14 11.24 10.35
CA ASP A 107 -7.87 11.57 9.12
C ASP A 107 -7.22 12.73 8.34
N GLY A 108 -7.61 12.92 7.08
CA GLY A 108 -7.21 14.08 6.27
C GLY A 108 -5.96 13.89 5.40
N LEU A 109 -5.79 12.72 4.80
CA LEU A 109 -4.62 12.38 3.95
C LEU A 109 -3.28 12.54 4.70
N SER A 110 -3.23 12.06 5.94
CA SER A 110 -2.16 12.23 6.93
C SER A 110 -0.79 11.61 6.60
N VAL A 111 -0.54 11.29 5.34
CA VAL A 111 0.75 10.82 4.81
C VAL A 111 1.20 11.70 3.63
N ALA A 112 0.27 12.45 3.03
CA ALA A 112 0.56 13.30 1.90
C ALA A 112 1.45 14.46 2.38
N MET A 113 2.72 14.46 1.97
CA MET A 113 3.65 15.55 2.29
C MET A 113 3.41 16.73 1.34
N THR A 114 2.32 17.46 1.60
CA THR A 114 1.92 18.63 0.80
C THR A 114 1.74 19.85 1.69
N GLN A 115 1.69 21.04 1.08
CA GLN A 115 1.40 22.28 1.81
C GLN A 115 -0.09 22.43 2.17
N ASN A 116 -0.97 21.51 1.73
CA ASN A 116 -2.42 21.60 1.86
C ASN A 116 -2.96 21.08 3.20
N SER A 117 -2.26 21.36 4.32
CA SER A 117 -2.70 21.01 5.68
C SER A 117 -2.71 19.53 6.07
N THR A 118 -2.31 18.64 5.17
CA THR A 118 -2.45 17.19 5.35
C THR A 118 -1.69 16.65 6.57
N LEU A 119 -0.71 17.41 7.08
CA LEU A 119 0.11 17.05 8.23
C LEU A 119 -0.12 17.94 9.46
N ASP A 120 -1.01 18.94 9.41
CA ASP A 120 -1.26 19.88 10.53
C ASP A 120 -1.63 19.14 11.84
N THR A 121 -2.46 18.08 11.76
CA THR A 121 -2.86 17.27 12.92
C THR A 121 -1.67 16.56 13.57
N GLN A 122 -0.67 16.15 12.79
CA GLN A 122 0.52 15.49 13.32
C GLN A 122 1.51 16.53 13.85
N ASP A 123 1.91 17.49 13.03
CA ASP A 123 3.03 18.39 13.33
C ASP A 123 2.65 19.53 14.28
N MET A 124 1.46 20.12 14.13
CA MET A 124 1.04 21.25 14.97
C MET A 124 0.32 20.77 16.24
N LEU A 125 -0.50 19.73 16.14
CA LEU A 125 -1.34 19.28 17.25
C LEU A 125 -0.71 18.17 18.10
N LEU A 126 -0.24 17.08 17.51
CA LEU A 126 0.30 15.96 18.29
C LEU A 126 1.75 16.20 18.73
N LEU A 127 2.61 16.63 17.81
CA LEU A 127 4.06 16.76 18.04
C LEU A 127 4.48 18.15 18.55
N GLU A 128 3.68 19.19 18.30
CA GLU A 128 4.04 20.59 18.58
C GLU A 128 5.37 21.04 17.90
N ASP A 129 5.76 20.37 16.82
CA ASP A 129 7.00 20.61 16.09
C ASP A 129 6.91 21.81 15.11
N CYS A 130 5.70 22.22 14.74
CA CYS A 130 5.49 23.32 13.80
C CYS A 130 5.16 24.64 14.50
N THR A 131 6.17 25.50 14.63
CA THR A 131 6.06 26.81 15.30
C THR A 131 6.04 28.01 14.34
N SER A 132 6.27 27.82 13.03
CA SER A 132 6.27 28.89 12.02
C SER A 132 5.41 28.54 10.78
N PRO A 133 4.24 29.18 10.60
CA PRO A 133 3.31 28.87 9.51
C PRO A 133 3.77 29.28 8.11
N GLU A 134 4.62 30.29 8.00
CA GLU A 134 4.98 30.93 6.72
C GLU A 134 5.98 30.10 5.89
N LEU A 135 6.60 29.09 6.51
CA LEU A 135 7.66 28.26 5.93
C LEU A 135 7.32 26.77 6.02
N TYR A 136 6.05 26.40 6.21
CA TYR A 136 5.64 25.00 6.39
C TYR A 136 5.83 24.18 5.10
N PHE A 137 7.06 23.76 4.90
CA PHE A 137 7.43 22.53 4.22
C PHE A 137 7.75 21.52 5.31
N PRO A 138 7.30 20.25 5.21
CA PRO A 138 7.73 19.21 6.13
C PRO A 138 9.26 19.11 6.03
N THR A 139 9.97 19.62 7.03
CA THR A 139 11.44 19.53 7.09
C THR A 139 11.89 18.17 7.62
N ALA A 140 11.03 17.50 8.38
CA ALA A 140 11.21 16.15 8.85
C ALA A 140 10.84 15.14 7.75
N SER A 141 11.61 14.05 7.68
CA SER A 141 11.19 12.87 6.91
C SER A 141 9.99 12.20 7.58
N ASP A 142 9.14 11.52 6.82
CA ASP A 142 8.03 10.71 7.36
C ASP A 142 8.53 9.70 8.42
N ALA A 143 9.73 9.16 8.25
CA ALA A 143 10.38 8.28 9.22
C ALA A 143 10.58 8.96 10.59
N GLU A 144 11.06 10.20 10.59
CA GLU A 144 11.31 10.99 11.80
C GLU A 144 10.01 11.40 12.48
N GLN A 145 9.01 11.84 11.70
CA GLN A 145 7.69 12.19 12.21
C GLN A 145 7.05 11.00 12.91
N VAL A 146 7.06 9.84 12.26
CA VAL A 146 6.56 8.59 12.83
C VAL A 146 7.33 8.21 14.09
N HIS A 147 8.65 8.37 14.11
CA HIS A 147 9.45 8.06 15.29
C HIS A 147 9.00 8.85 16.51
N LYS A 148 8.85 10.18 16.37
CA LYS A 148 8.36 11.05 17.44
C LYS A 148 6.94 10.69 17.86
N MET A 149 6.06 10.35 16.91
CA MET A 149 4.72 9.89 17.24
C MET A 149 4.75 8.58 18.04
N CYS A 150 5.65 7.65 17.70
CA CYS A 150 5.86 6.42 18.47
C CYS A 150 6.45 6.70 19.86
N GLU A 151 7.26 7.73 20.06
CA GLU A 151 7.69 8.17 21.39
C GLU A 151 6.49 8.59 22.27
N LEU A 152 5.48 9.27 21.71
CA LEU A 152 4.25 9.63 22.45
C LEU A 152 3.55 8.39 23.02
N THR A 153 3.56 7.28 22.28
CA THR A 153 2.95 6.02 22.74
C THR A 153 3.59 5.50 24.02
N THR A 154 4.92 5.61 24.11
CA THR A 154 5.70 5.11 25.27
C THR A 154 5.74 6.10 26.43
N THR A 155 5.62 7.40 26.16
CA THR A 155 5.80 8.46 27.16
C THR A 155 4.50 9.01 27.72
N LEU A 156 3.52 9.31 26.88
CA LEU A 156 2.26 9.96 27.27
C LEU A 156 1.07 9.00 27.34
N TRP A 157 1.09 7.94 26.53
CA TRP A 157 -0.08 7.07 26.34
C TRP A 157 0.06 5.68 26.94
N ASP A 158 1.03 5.46 27.82
CA ASP A 158 1.22 4.21 28.58
C ASP A 158 1.17 2.94 27.71
N ASN A 159 1.77 3.00 26.51
CA ASN A 159 1.77 1.93 25.51
C ASN A 159 0.37 1.42 25.11
N LYS A 160 -0.67 2.24 25.25
CA LYS A 160 -2.05 1.89 24.85
C LYS A 160 -2.25 1.89 23.33
N VAL A 161 -1.39 2.57 22.58
CA VAL A 161 -1.42 2.65 21.11
C VAL A 161 -0.28 1.80 20.53
N ASP A 162 -0.62 0.90 19.60
CA ASP A 162 0.33 0.02 18.91
C ASP A 162 0.97 0.68 17.67
N GLY A 163 0.31 1.71 17.16
CA GLY A 163 0.69 2.39 15.93
C GLY A 163 -0.39 3.35 15.45
N PHE A 164 -0.24 3.83 14.21
CA PHE A 164 -1.09 4.84 13.61
C PHE A 164 -1.69 4.31 12.32
N LEU A 165 -2.98 4.59 12.12
CA LEU A 165 -3.66 4.36 10.85
C LEU A 165 -3.73 5.69 10.11
N ARG A 166 -3.18 5.74 8.91
CA ARG A 166 -3.00 6.98 8.14
C ARG A 166 -3.46 6.78 6.70
N VAL A 167 -3.82 7.87 6.03
CA VAL A 167 -4.35 7.83 4.65
C VAL A 167 -3.41 8.58 3.71
N ASN A 168 -3.14 7.99 2.54
CA ASN A 168 -2.62 8.69 1.37
C ASN A 168 -3.57 8.47 0.17
N SER A 169 -3.05 7.92 -0.94
CA SER A 169 -3.87 7.26 -1.95
C SER A 169 -4.57 6.00 -1.39
N SER A 170 -4.05 5.39 -0.32
CA SER A 170 -4.63 4.22 0.33
C SER A 170 -4.38 4.25 1.84
N LEU A 171 -5.00 3.33 2.57
CA LEU A 171 -4.77 3.17 4.00
C LEU A 171 -3.43 2.48 4.27
N GLU A 172 -2.65 3.07 5.17
CA GLU A 172 -1.42 2.48 5.70
C GLU A 172 -1.46 2.43 7.23
N ILE A 173 -0.93 1.35 7.78
CA ILE A 173 -0.64 1.22 9.21
C ILE A 173 0.84 1.48 9.40
N THR A 174 1.15 2.34 10.35
CA THR A 174 2.49 2.58 10.86
C THR A 174 2.59 1.93 12.23
N LEU A 175 3.29 0.81 12.37
CA LEU A 175 3.45 0.15 13.67
C LEU A 175 4.71 0.66 14.36
N CYS A 176 4.58 0.96 15.66
CA CYS A 176 5.73 1.35 16.48
C CYS A 176 6.65 0.17 16.82
N LYS A 177 6.09 -1.05 16.82
CA LYS A 177 6.83 -2.29 17.03
C LYS A 177 6.13 -3.45 16.33
N PHE A 178 6.83 -4.14 15.44
CA PHE A 178 6.29 -5.34 14.78
C PHE A 178 6.36 -6.56 15.70
N GLU A 179 7.49 -6.71 16.42
CA GLU A 179 7.72 -7.85 17.29
C GLU A 179 6.62 -7.97 18.36
N GLY A 180 6.00 -9.16 18.43
CA GLY A 180 4.91 -9.47 19.35
C GLY A 180 3.54 -8.92 18.95
N ARG A 181 3.45 -8.07 17.92
CA ARG A 181 2.18 -7.48 17.41
C ARG A 181 1.69 -8.16 16.13
N VAL A 182 2.62 -8.55 15.26
CA VAL A 182 2.32 -9.22 13.98
C VAL A 182 3.22 -10.43 13.80
N LYS A 183 2.71 -11.42 13.05
CA LYS A 183 3.46 -12.60 12.63
C LYS A 183 3.55 -12.61 11.12
N ARG A 184 4.78 -12.77 10.60
CA ARG A 184 4.98 -12.98 9.16
C ARG A 184 4.51 -14.37 8.76
N VAL A 185 3.69 -14.46 7.72
CA VAL A 185 3.09 -15.70 7.21
C VAL A 185 3.52 -16.05 5.78
N SER A 186 3.98 -15.08 5.00
CA SER A 186 4.51 -15.30 3.65
C SER A 186 5.64 -14.32 3.33
N VAL A 187 6.56 -14.76 2.47
CA VAL A 187 7.63 -13.96 1.85
C VAL A 187 7.67 -14.34 0.39
N GLU A 188 7.51 -13.36 -0.48
CA GLU A 188 7.49 -13.56 -1.93
C GLU A 188 8.58 -12.70 -2.57
N THR A 189 9.37 -13.29 -3.46
CA THR A 189 10.41 -12.56 -4.19
C THR A 189 9.79 -11.84 -5.37
N LEU A 190 9.98 -10.54 -5.45
CA LEU A 190 9.57 -9.71 -6.58
C LEU A 190 10.73 -9.69 -7.59
N SER A 191 10.53 -10.26 -8.77
CA SER A 191 11.53 -10.21 -9.85
C SER A 191 11.74 -8.76 -10.31
N GLY A 192 13.02 -8.36 -10.36
CA GLY A 192 13.50 -6.98 -10.45
C GLY A 192 13.24 -6.25 -11.77
N GLU A 193 11.98 -5.95 -12.05
CA GLU A 193 11.65 -4.73 -12.78
C GLU A 193 11.18 -3.71 -11.74
N ARG A 194 12.09 -2.80 -11.35
CA ARG A 194 11.71 -1.56 -10.66
C ARG A 194 10.67 -0.87 -11.57
N ARG A 195 9.38 -1.08 -11.31
CA ARG A 195 8.31 -0.21 -11.82
C ARG A 195 8.39 1.11 -11.05
N GLY A 196 9.48 1.83 -11.26
CA GLY A 196 9.65 3.17 -10.73
C GLY A 196 8.62 4.10 -11.35
N GLN A 197 8.32 5.20 -10.66
CA GLN A 197 7.65 6.34 -11.29
C GLN A 197 8.38 6.70 -12.59
N PRO A 198 7.68 6.89 -13.72
CA PRO A 198 8.30 7.39 -14.93
C PRO A 198 8.98 8.73 -14.60
N ARG A 199 10.23 8.89 -15.03
CA ARG A 199 10.94 10.18 -14.89
C ARG A 199 10.17 11.21 -15.69
N SER A 200 10.07 12.43 -15.16
CA SER A 200 9.37 13.53 -15.82
C SER A 200 9.88 13.73 -17.25
N GLY A 201 9.01 13.53 -18.23
CA GLY A 201 9.29 13.72 -19.66
C GLY A 201 9.35 12.45 -20.51
N GLU A 202 9.32 11.25 -19.93
CA GLU A 202 9.10 10.02 -20.70
C GLU A 202 7.60 9.83 -20.94
N LYS A 203 7.21 9.61 -22.20
CA LYS A 203 5.84 9.19 -22.52
C LYS A 203 5.59 7.89 -21.79
N GLU A 204 4.58 7.86 -20.92
CA GLU A 204 4.13 6.62 -20.31
C GLU A 204 3.92 5.58 -21.41
N PRO A 205 4.43 4.34 -21.25
CA PRO A 205 3.98 3.27 -22.12
C PRO A 205 2.47 3.16 -21.93
N GLU A 206 1.70 3.37 -23.01
CA GLU A 206 0.26 3.14 -23.05
C GLU A 206 -0.05 1.80 -22.35
N GLY A 207 -0.75 1.85 -21.22
CA GLY A 207 -1.14 0.66 -20.48
C GLY A 207 -0.10 0.12 -19.49
N SER A 208 0.58 0.97 -18.72
CA SER A 208 1.24 0.56 -17.46
C SER A 208 0.20 -0.07 -16.52
N MET A 209 0.04 -1.37 -16.68
CA MET A 209 -0.95 -2.21 -16.03
C MET A 209 -0.88 -2.13 -14.51
N GLY A 210 0.32 -2.01 -13.95
CA GLY A 210 0.54 -1.87 -12.50
C GLY A 210 0.01 -0.55 -11.94
N TRP A 211 0.06 0.54 -12.72
CA TRP A 211 -0.57 1.80 -12.31
C TRP A 211 -2.10 1.66 -12.27
N TRP A 212 -2.69 0.95 -13.23
CA TRP A 212 -4.12 0.65 -13.22
C TRP A 212 -4.54 -0.25 -12.05
N SER A 213 -3.78 -1.33 -11.75
CA SER A 213 -4.00 -2.18 -10.56
C SER A 213 -4.02 -1.34 -9.28
N HIS A 214 -3.01 -0.46 -9.14
CA HIS A 214 -2.91 0.44 -8.00
C HIS A 214 -4.03 1.47 -7.94
N THR A 215 -4.35 2.15 -9.06
CA THR A 215 -5.46 3.11 -9.12
C THR A 215 -6.78 2.44 -8.75
N LYS A 216 -7.04 1.22 -9.21
CA LYS A 216 -8.21 0.44 -8.83
C LYS A 216 -8.22 0.18 -7.31
N ALA A 217 -7.15 -0.40 -6.77
CA ALA A 217 -7.03 -0.72 -5.35
C ALA A 217 -7.23 0.51 -4.44
N VAL A 218 -6.62 1.63 -4.82
CA VAL A 218 -6.79 2.95 -4.18
C VAL A 218 -8.25 3.42 -4.24
N SER A 219 -8.87 3.38 -5.43
CA SER A 219 -10.23 3.90 -5.63
C SER A 219 -11.31 3.13 -4.86
N GLU A 220 -11.11 1.83 -4.67
CA GLU A 220 -12.07 0.97 -3.96
C GLU A 220 -12.20 1.28 -2.46
N GLN A 221 -11.21 1.98 -1.90
CA GLN A 221 -11.15 2.41 -0.50
C GLN A 221 -11.54 3.88 -0.31
N TYR A 222 -11.81 4.62 -1.40
CA TYR A 222 -12.05 6.06 -1.33
C TYR A 222 -13.28 6.43 -0.48
N HIS A 223 -14.27 5.53 -0.39
CA HIS A 223 -15.51 5.78 0.35
C HIS A 223 -15.47 5.37 1.83
N GLY A 224 -14.34 4.84 2.34
CA GLY A 224 -14.18 4.57 3.77
C GLY A 224 -13.12 3.55 4.14
N VAL A 225 -12.91 3.39 5.44
CA VAL A 225 -11.80 2.61 6.03
C VAL A 225 -12.05 1.09 6.01
N GLY A 226 -13.25 0.65 5.59
CA GLY A 226 -13.65 -0.75 5.55
C GLY A 226 -13.82 -1.36 6.95
N ARG A 227 -15.07 -1.48 7.42
CA ARG A 227 -15.42 -2.05 8.75
C ARG A 227 -14.91 -3.47 8.97
N GLU A 228 -14.62 -4.15 7.87
CA GLU A 228 -14.05 -5.50 7.78
C GLU A 228 -12.58 -5.64 8.18
N LYS A 229 -11.82 -4.54 8.15
CA LYS A 229 -10.36 -4.48 8.25
C LYS A 229 -9.98 -3.61 9.44
N VAL A 230 -10.77 -2.56 9.67
CA VAL A 230 -10.63 -1.61 10.76
C VAL A 230 -12.00 -1.34 11.37
N VAL A 231 -12.08 -1.43 12.70
CA VAL A 231 -13.28 -1.00 13.45
C VAL A 231 -12.98 0.37 14.04
N LEU A 232 -13.66 1.40 13.56
CA LEU A 232 -13.57 2.75 14.13
C LEU A 232 -14.48 2.86 15.36
N ASP A 233 -13.95 3.45 16.42
CA ASP A 233 -14.73 3.82 17.61
C ASP A 233 -15.37 5.20 17.41
N TYR A 234 -16.58 5.21 16.86
CA TYR A 234 -17.34 6.44 16.62
C TYR A 234 -17.88 7.09 17.91
N GLU A 235 -17.83 6.40 19.04
CA GLU A 235 -18.24 6.98 20.33
C GLU A 235 -17.08 7.77 20.97
N ASN A 236 -15.84 7.40 20.64
CA ASN A 236 -14.63 8.00 21.21
C ASN A 236 -13.70 8.49 20.10
N PHE A 237 -14.00 9.68 19.55
CA PHE A 237 -13.13 10.38 18.61
C PHE A 237 -13.02 11.87 18.93
N VAL A 238 -11.90 12.48 18.56
CA VAL A 238 -11.66 13.92 18.68
C VAL A 238 -11.68 14.54 17.28
N SER A 239 -12.48 15.59 17.11
CA SER A 239 -12.54 16.35 15.86
C SER A 239 -12.24 17.81 16.11
N VAL A 240 -11.25 18.37 15.40
CA VAL A 240 -10.91 19.80 15.45
C VAL A 240 -12.09 20.69 15.04
N PHE A 241 -13.00 20.18 14.19
CA PHE A 241 -14.21 20.89 13.77
C PHE A 241 -15.18 21.11 14.93
N ALA A 242 -15.19 20.25 15.95
CA ALA A 242 -16.00 20.42 17.15
C ALA A 242 -15.55 21.64 17.99
N TYR A 243 -14.30 22.08 17.82
CA TYR A 243 -13.73 23.26 18.48
C TYR A 243 -13.86 24.53 17.62
N GLY A 244 -14.43 24.43 16.41
CA GLY A 244 -14.51 25.51 15.41
C GLY A 244 -15.83 26.30 15.37
N GLN A 245 -16.86 25.90 16.13
CA GLN A 245 -18.25 26.39 16.01
C GLN A 245 -18.46 27.92 16.21
N LYS A 246 -17.44 28.67 16.65
CA LYS A 246 -17.49 30.14 16.79
C LYS A 246 -16.41 30.89 15.99
N GLY A 247 -15.73 30.25 15.05
CA GLY A 247 -14.59 30.84 14.34
C GLY A 247 -13.35 31.08 15.22
N GLU A 248 -13.40 30.62 16.47
CA GLU A 248 -12.36 30.80 17.50
C GLU A 248 -11.04 30.14 17.11
N LEU A 249 -11.09 28.97 16.46
CA LEU A 249 -9.90 28.24 16.01
C LEU A 249 -9.34 28.77 14.68
N GLY A 250 -10.12 29.57 13.95
CA GLY A 250 -9.69 30.18 12.69
C GLY A 250 -9.34 29.20 11.57
N LEU A 251 -9.93 27.99 11.56
CA LEU A 251 -9.59 26.93 10.60
C LEU A 251 -9.57 27.39 9.14
N TRP A 252 -10.48 28.28 8.76
CA TRP A 252 -10.65 28.73 7.38
C TRP A 252 -9.99 30.08 7.07
N LYS A 253 -9.18 30.63 7.99
CA LYS A 253 -8.54 31.95 7.81
C LYS A 253 -7.36 31.92 6.85
N TYR A 254 -6.70 30.76 6.73
CA TYR A 254 -5.56 30.57 5.85
C TYR A 254 -5.95 29.64 4.72
N ASP A 255 -5.85 30.13 3.49
CA ASP A 255 -5.97 29.33 2.27
C ASP A 255 -4.57 29.14 1.69
N VAL A 256 -4.19 27.90 1.42
CA VAL A 256 -2.90 27.53 0.81
C VAL A 256 -3.16 27.13 -0.61
N MET A 257 -2.44 27.74 -1.56
CA MET A 257 -2.15 27.33 -2.96
C MET A 257 -3.28 26.70 -3.81
N SER A 258 -4.48 26.60 -3.29
CA SER A 258 -5.63 25.92 -3.84
C SER A 258 -6.69 26.97 -4.12
N GLY A 259 -7.53 26.73 -5.14
CA GLY A 259 -8.64 27.63 -5.43
C GLY A 259 -9.81 27.50 -4.46
N THR A 260 -9.67 26.73 -3.37
CA THR A 260 -10.76 26.39 -2.45
C THR A 260 -10.26 26.33 -1.01
N PRO A 261 -10.77 27.19 -0.10
CA PRO A 261 -10.32 27.24 1.28
C PRO A 261 -10.28 25.87 1.94
N GLN A 262 -9.14 25.52 2.55
CA GLN A 262 -8.93 24.29 3.31
C GLN A 262 -8.83 24.59 4.81
N PRO A 263 -9.30 23.70 5.69
CA PRO A 263 -9.20 23.91 7.14
C PRO A 263 -7.74 23.71 7.60
N ARG A 264 -7.16 24.73 8.25
CA ARG A 264 -5.78 24.79 8.77
C ARG A 264 -5.73 24.97 10.28
N LEU A 265 -4.76 24.34 10.96
CA LEU A 265 -4.51 24.60 12.39
C LEU A 265 -3.59 25.80 12.65
N ILE A 266 -3.07 26.43 11.60
CA ILE A 266 -2.17 27.60 11.67
C ILE A 266 -2.70 28.73 12.57
N SER A 267 -4.00 29.00 12.51
CA SER A 267 -4.62 30.10 13.29
C SER A 267 -4.88 29.75 14.76
N ALA A 268 -4.76 28.48 15.13
CA ALA A 268 -5.09 28.02 16.47
C ALA A 268 -4.03 28.52 17.46
N SER A 269 -4.47 29.06 18.60
CA SER A 269 -3.54 29.44 19.66
C SER A 269 -2.91 28.18 20.30
N PRO A 270 -1.70 28.29 20.88
CA PRO A 270 -1.10 27.18 21.62
C PRO A 270 -2.00 26.64 22.74
N THR A 271 -2.79 27.50 23.37
CA THR A 271 -3.78 27.10 24.40
C THR A 271 -4.93 26.29 23.82
N GLN A 272 -5.40 26.60 22.61
CA GLN A 272 -6.43 25.83 21.92
C GLN A 272 -5.89 24.48 21.45
N LEU A 273 -4.69 24.45 20.84
CA LEU A 273 -4.02 23.22 20.42
C LEU A 273 -3.79 22.28 21.61
N LYS A 274 -3.27 22.82 22.72
CA LYS A 274 -3.10 22.06 23.96
C LYS A 274 -4.41 21.43 24.43
N LYS A 275 -5.51 22.19 24.46
CA LYS A 275 -6.82 21.68 24.88
C LYS A 275 -7.28 20.50 24.01
N ILE A 276 -7.04 20.56 22.70
CA ILE A 276 -7.41 19.49 21.77
C ILE A 276 -6.48 18.27 21.97
N ARG A 277 -5.17 18.48 22.14
CA ARG A 277 -4.20 17.40 22.41
C ARG A 277 -4.48 16.69 23.73
N ASP A 278 -4.84 17.45 24.76
CA ASP A 278 -5.23 16.90 26.06
C ASP A 278 -6.48 16.02 25.91
N ALA A 279 -7.44 16.40 25.07
CA ALA A 279 -8.60 15.56 24.75
C ALA A 279 -8.24 14.27 23.99
N VAL A 280 -7.28 14.33 23.07
CA VAL A 280 -6.75 13.11 22.40
C VAL A 280 -6.09 12.18 23.41
N THR A 281 -5.29 12.73 24.32
CA THR A 281 -4.61 11.97 25.37
C THR A 281 -5.63 11.35 26.33
N ASP A 282 -6.63 12.11 26.76
CA ASP A 282 -7.72 11.65 27.60
C ASP A 282 -8.51 10.50 26.96
N MET A 283 -8.87 10.66 25.66
CA MET A 283 -9.53 9.62 24.86
C MET A 283 -8.72 8.33 24.79
N ILE A 284 -7.39 8.41 24.64
CA ILE A 284 -6.52 7.22 24.58
C ILE A 284 -6.38 6.56 25.95
N LEU A 285 -6.19 7.33 27.02
CA LEU A 285 -5.96 6.80 28.35
C LEU A 285 -7.22 6.21 28.99
N HIS A 286 -8.38 6.84 28.75
CA HIS A 286 -9.67 6.45 29.32
C HIS A 286 -10.59 5.73 28.34
N GLY A 287 -10.15 5.52 27.09
CA GLY A 287 -10.88 4.72 26.12
C GLY A 287 -11.21 3.35 26.69
N ASN A 288 -12.49 2.97 26.63
CA ASN A 288 -12.94 1.70 27.19
C ASN A 288 -12.16 0.56 26.52
N GLU A 289 -11.38 -0.17 27.31
CA GLU A 289 -10.88 -1.50 26.93
C GLU A 289 -12.09 -2.44 26.92
N LYS A 290 -12.94 -2.29 25.90
CA LYS A 290 -13.87 -3.35 25.53
C LYS A 290 -13.00 -4.47 24.97
N GLU A 291 -12.40 -5.25 25.86
CA GLU A 291 -12.12 -6.65 25.58
C GLU A 291 -13.45 -7.26 25.21
N LYS A 292 -13.73 -7.39 23.91
CA LYS A 292 -14.99 -7.95 23.46
C LYS A 292 -14.79 -9.06 22.45
N GLU A 293 -15.16 -10.21 22.99
CA GLU A 293 -15.79 -11.37 22.37
C GLU A 293 -14.89 -12.18 21.46
N GLU A 294 -14.83 -13.49 21.74
CA GLU A 294 -14.28 -14.51 20.85
C GLU A 294 -14.71 -14.18 19.41
N GLU A 295 -13.73 -13.92 18.56
CA GLU A 295 -13.95 -13.40 17.22
C GLU A 295 -14.75 -14.39 16.38
N THR A 296 -16.06 -14.25 16.38
CA THR A 296 -16.91 -14.88 15.38
C THR A 296 -16.55 -14.26 14.04
N ILE A 297 -16.06 -15.09 13.11
CA ILE A 297 -15.72 -14.64 11.76
C ILE A 297 -16.98 -14.08 11.09
N ASP A 298 -16.93 -12.82 10.66
CA ASP A 298 -18.00 -12.13 9.94
C ASP A 298 -18.04 -12.61 8.48
N TRP A 299 -18.67 -13.77 8.27
CA TRP A 299 -18.80 -14.40 6.95
C TRP A 299 -19.60 -13.57 5.92
N PRO A 300 -20.70 -12.88 6.28
CA PRO A 300 -21.37 -11.97 5.35
C PRO A 300 -20.42 -10.94 4.74
N THR A 301 -19.61 -10.29 5.57
CA THR A 301 -18.63 -9.31 5.11
C THR A 301 -17.56 -9.92 4.20
N ILE A 302 -17.14 -11.17 4.45
CA ILE A 302 -16.22 -11.89 3.56
C ILE A 302 -16.87 -12.20 2.20
N ALA A 303 -18.14 -12.59 2.19
CA ALA A 303 -18.87 -12.85 0.95
C ALA A 303 -18.99 -11.58 0.09
N ASP A 304 -19.32 -10.45 0.70
CA ASP A 304 -19.40 -9.15 0.01
C ASP A 304 -18.06 -8.76 -0.63
N LYS A 305 -16.93 -9.08 0.02
CA LYS A 305 -15.59 -8.86 -0.58
C LYS A 305 -15.36 -9.67 -1.84
N VAL A 306 -15.75 -10.95 -1.84
CA VAL A 306 -15.58 -11.82 -3.02
C VAL A 306 -16.40 -11.27 -4.18
N VAL A 307 -17.65 -10.86 -3.92
CA VAL A 307 -18.51 -10.25 -4.94
C VAL A 307 -17.92 -8.92 -5.42
N LYS A 308 -17.53 -8.01 -4.51
CA LYS A 308 -16.94 -6.71 -4.87
C LYS A 308 -15.67 -6.87 -5.71
N GLN A 309 -14.81 -7.83 -5.39
CA GLN A 309 -13.56 -8.08 -6.11
C GLN A 309 -13.80 -8.58 -7.53
N TYR A 310 -14.72 -9.54 -7.70
CA TYR A 310 -14.82 -10.31 -8.95
C TYR A 310 -16.03 -9.98 -9.83
N ALA A 311 -17.12 -9.41 -9.29
CA ALA A 311 -18.37 -9.22 -10.06
C ALA A 311 -18.16 -8.33 -11.28
N THR A 312 -17.66 -7.11 -11.07
CA THR A 312 -17.41 -6.15 -12.14
C THR A 312 -16.36 -6.66 -13.12
N ALA A 313 -15.32 -7.33 -12.63
CA ALA A 313 -14.24 -7.84 -13.47
C ALA A 313 -14.72 -8.96 -14.39
N LEU A 314 -15.48 -9.92 -13.85
CA LEU A 314 -16.07 -11.01 -14.61
C LEU A 314 -17.12 -10.51 -15.60
N HIS A 315 -17.99 -9.59 -15.18
CA HIS A 315 -18.98 -8.97 -16.05
C HIS A 315 -18.32 -8.24 -17.23
N TYR A 316 -17.24 -7.49 -16.99
CA TYR A 316 -16.48 -6.83 -18.04
C TYR A 316 -15.89 -7.84 -19.05
N VAL A 317 -15.26 -8.91 -18.59
CA VAL A 317 -14.74 -9.97 -19.47
C VAL A 317 -15.86 -10.71 -20.21
N HIS A 318 -17.04 -10.83 -19.59
CA HIS A 318 -18.19 -11.48 -20.19
C HIS A 318 -18.85 -10.67 -21.30
N THR A 319 -18.88 -9.34 -21.16
CA THR A 319 -19.70 -8.47 -22.02
C THR A 319 -18.91 -7.63 -23.03
N ASP A 320 -17.67 -7.25 -22.73
CA ASP A 320 -16.93 -6.32 -23.57
C ASP A 320 -16.37 -7.00 -24.84
N ALA A 321 -16.73 -6.48 -26.02
CA ALA A 321 -16.32 -7.06 -27.29
C ALA A 321 -14.82 -6.91 -27.59
N SER A 322 -14.18 -5.86 -27.06
CA SER A 322 -12.78 -5.55 -27.33
C SER A 322 -11.83 -6.49 -26.59
N ILE A 323 -12.18 -6.88 -25.36
CA ILE A 323 -11.42 -7.85 -24.59
C ILE A 323 -11.64 -9.29 -25.10
N ARG A 324 -12.89 -9.62 -25.46
CA ARG A 324 -13.27 -10.96 -25.93
C ARG A 324 -12.73 -11.30 -27.32
N SER A 325 -12.42 -10.30 -28.14
CA SER A 325 -11.85 -10.49 -29.48
C SER A 325 -10.32 -10.60 -29.49
N SER A 326 -9.64 -10.25 -28.39
CA SER A 326 -8.17 -10.13 -28.36
C SER A 326 -7.56 -11.01 -27.28
N LYS A 327 -6.82 -12.04 -27.71
CA LYS A 327 -6.04 -12.90 -26.79
C LYS A 327 -5.09 -12.06 -25.92
N LYS A 328 -4.43 -11.07 -26.52
CA LYS A 328 -3.49 -10.17 -25.82
C LYS A 328 -4.20 -9.34 -24.75
N HIS A 329 -5.34 -8.73 -25.07
CA HIS A 329 -6.07 -7.89 -24.10
C HIS A 329 -6.64 -8.72 -22.95
N LEU A 330 -7.18 -9.91 -23.25
CA LEU A 330 -7.67 -10.81 -22.20
C LEU A 330 -6.54 -11.29 -21.28
N ALA A 331 -5.41 -11.72 -21.85
CA ALA A 331 -4.25 -12.15 -21.07
C ALA A 331 -3.73 -11.00 -20.20
N SER A 332 -3.64 -9.81 -20.78
CA SER A 332 -3.26 -8.58 -20.10
C SER A 332 -4.19 -8.30 -18.91
N TYR A 333 -5.50 -8.30 -19.12
CA TYR A 333 -6.48 -8.03 -18.05
C TYR A 333 -6.49 -9.08 -16.94
N LEU A 334 -6.43 -10.37 -17.28
CA LEU A 334 -6.33 -11.43 -16.27
C LEU A 334 -5.00 -11.38 -15.53
N GLY A 335 -3.93 -10.96 -16.21
CA GLY A 335 -2.62 -10.70 -15.60
C GLY A 335 -2.71 -9.65 -14.49
N VAL A 336 -3.41 -8.54 -14.71
CA VAL A 336 -3.74 -7.53 -13.66
C VAL A 336 -4.42 -8.21 -12.48
N LEU A 337 -5.51 -8.93 -12.78
CA LEU A 337 -6.43 -9.45 -11.76
C LEU A 337 -5.78 -10.52 -10.88
N LEU A 338 -4.79 -11.23 -11.43
CA LEU A 338 -4.08 -12.33 -10.77
C LEU A 338 -2.66 -11.97 -10.33
N GLU A 339 -2.19 -10.75 -10.61
CA GLU A 339 -0.86 -10.24 -10.26
C GLU A 339 -0.47 -10.54 -8.79
N PRO A 340 -1.36 -10.39 -7.79
CA PRO A 340 -0.99 -10.67 -6.40
C PRO A 340 -0.74 -12.15 -6.07
N PHE A 341 -1.12 -13.08 -6.95
CA PHE A 341 -1.08 -14.52 -6.66
C PHE A 341 -0.14 -15.28 -7.59
N VAL A 342 0.01 -14.78 -8.82
CA VAL A 342 0.79 -15.40 -9.89
C VAL A 342 2.18 -14.77 -9.96
N ILE A 343 3.19 -15.58 -9.63
CA ILE A 343 4.60 -15.17 -9.73
C ILE A 343 5.14 -15.67 -11.07
N PRO A 344 5.42 -14.80 -12.05
CA PRO A 344 5.77 -15.23 -13.41
C PRO A 344 7.00 -16.15 -13.50
N SER A 345 7.96 -15.98 -12.59
CA SER A 345 9.21 -16.75 -12.55
C SER A 345 9.08 -18.12 -11.90
N GLN A 346 7.97 -18.40 -11.21
CA GLN A 346 7.73 -19.65 -10.48
C GLN A 346 6.25 -20.04 -10.56
N ARG A 347 5.79 -20.38 -11.77
CA ARG A 347 4.39 -20.75 -12.02
C ARG A 347 4.07 -22.11 -11.42
N ASP A 348 3.09 -22.14 -10.54
CA ASP A 348 2.51 -23.35 -9.96
C ASP A 348 1.02 -23.09 -9.70
N THR A 349 0.16 -23.61 -10.56
CA THR A 349 -1.28 -23.31 -10.53
C THR A 349 -1.96 -23.75 -9.24
N ILE A 350 -1.43 -24.75 -8.54
CA ILE A 350 -1.96 -25.22 -7.26
C ILE A 350 -1.65 -24.18 -6.18
N LEU A 351 -0.38 -23.79 -6.05
CA LEU A 351 0.04 -22.80 -5.05
C LEU A 351 -0.54 -21.42 -5.32
N GLU A 352 -0.63 -21.01 -6.60
CA GLU A 352 -1.28 -19.77 -7.01
C GLU A 352 -2.77 -19.75 -6.61
N THR A 353 -3.46 -20.88 -6.80
CA THR A 353 -4.87 -21.04 -6.40
C THR A 353 -5.02 -20.96 -4.89
N GLU A 354 -4.16 -21.62 -4.13
CA GLU A 354 -4.16 -21.56 -2.67
C GLU A 354 -3.92 -20.14 -2.15
N ARG A 355 -2.98 -19.39 -2.74
CA ARG A 355 -2.72 -17.98 -2.37
C ARG A 355 -3.93 -17.09 -2.63
N CYS A 356 -4.57 -17.24 -3.79
CA CYS A 356 -5.78 -16.54 -4.17
C CYS A 356 -6.93 -16.81 -3.18
N ILE A 357 -7.18 -18.08 -2.85
CA ILE A 357 -8.21 -18.46 -1.85
C ILE A 357 -7.88 -17.88 -0.48
N ALA A 358 -6.61 -17.94 -0.09
CA ALA A 358 -6.14 -17.51 1.22
C ALA A 358 -6.34 -15.99 1.45
N GLN A 359 -6.60 -15.20 0.42
CA GLN A 359 -6.96 -13.78 0.57
C GLN A 359 -8.28 -13.60 1.34
N PHE A 360 -9.24 -14.51 1.13
CA PHE A 360 -10.58 -14.42 1.73
C PHE A 360 -10.77 -15.43 2.85
N VAL A 361 -10.22 -16.64 2.69
CA VAL A 361 -10.42 -17.75 3.61
C VAL A 361 -9.09 -18.14 4.25
N PRO A 362 -8.85 -17.79 5.52
CA PRO A 362 -7.59 -18.09 6.18
C PRO A 362 -7.38 -19.60 6.31
N PRO A 363 -6.14 -20.11 6.16
CA PRO A 363 -5.85 -21.52 6.40
C PRO A 363 -6.14 -21.87 7.86
N LEU A 364 -6.79 -23.01 8.10
CA LEU A 364 -7.06 -23.50 9.45
C LEU A 364 -6.11 -24.64 9.81
N PRO A 365 -5.80 -24.81 11.12
CA PRO A 365 -5.08 -25.98 11.60
C PRO A 365 -5.78 -27.28 11.18
N PRO A 366 -5.01 -28.35 10.90
CA PRO A 366 -5.59 -29.67 10.72
C PRO A 366 -6.46 -30.02 11.93
N HIS A 367 -7.63 -30.59 11.67
CA HIS A 367 -8.68 -30.95 12.66
C HIS A 367 -9.62 -29.83 13.15
N SER A 368 -9.61 -28.65 12.52
CA SER A 368 -10.63 -27.63 12.80
C SER A 368 -11.99 -28.02 12.20
N THR A 369 -13.09 -27.82 12.94
CA THR A 369 -14.45 -27.99 12.41
C THR A 369 -14.79 -26.83 11.45
N PHE A 370 -15.17 -27.14 10.22
CA PHE A 370 -15.54 -26.14 9.24
C PHE A 370 -17.00 -25.69 9.44
N SER A 371 -17.23 -24.39 9.59
CA SER A 371 -18.60 -23.85 9.54
C SER A 371 -19.16 -23.94 8.11
N THR A 372 -20.48 -24.07 7.98
CA THR A 372 -21.14 -24.07 6.66
C THR A 372 -20.77 -22.83 5.84
N ALA A 373 -20.71 -21.67 6.48
CA ALA A 373 -20.34 -20.41 5.84
C ALA A 373 -18.91 -20.44 5.29
N ARG A 374 -17.96 -20.98 6.06
CA ARG A 374 -16.58 -21.18 5.58
C ARG A 374 -16.54 -22.08 4.36
N THR A 375 -17.20 -23.23 4.43
CA THR A 375 -17.21 -24.23 3.34
C THR A 375 -17.78 -23.64 2.06
N ALA A 376 -18.88 -22.89 2.16
CA ALA A 376 -19.50 -22.21 1.04
C ALA A 376 -18.54 -21.19 0.39
N ILE A 377 -17.96 -20.30 1.19
CA ILE A 377 -17.05 -19.27 0.68
C ILE A 377 -15.79 -19.91 0.08
N TYR A 378 -15.19 -20.89 0.75
CA TYR A 378 -14.03 -21.62 0.22
C TYR A 378 -14.33 -22.29 -1.11
N SER A 379 -15.49 -22.94 -1.25
CA SER A 379 -15.88 -23.60 -2.50
C SER A 379 -16.04 -22.61 -3.65
N VAL A 380 -16.68 -21.46 -3.40
CA VAL A 380 -16.89 -20.42 -4.42
C VAL A 380 -15.57 -19.76 -4.80
N THR A 381 -14.76 -19.35 -3.82
CA THR A 381 -13.45 -18.72 -4.09
C THR A 381 -12.49 -19.69 -4.75
N SER A 382 -12.49 -20.97 -4.37
CA SER A 382 -11.70 -22.00 -5.04
C SER A 382 -12.07 -22.11 -6.51
N HIS A 383 -13.37 -22.17 -6.84
CA HIS A 383 -13.84 -22.24 -8.22
C HIS A 383 -13.49 -20.99 -9.04
N ILE A 384 -13.62 -19.80 -8.45
CA ILE A 384 -13.20 -18.54 -9.09
C ILE A 384 -11.69 -18.55 -9.36
N CYS A 385 -10.89 -18.75 -8.32
CA CYS A 385 -9.43 -18.69 -8.39
C CYS A 385 -8.87 -19.73 -9.37
N SER A 386 -9.30 -21.00 -9.27
CA SER A 386 -8.81 -22.05 -10.15
C SER A 386 -9.17 -21.79 -11.61
N THR A 387 -10.38 -21.27 -11.88
CA THR A 387 -10.84 -20.98 -13.24
C THR A 387 -10.07 -19.81 -13.86
N LEU A 388 -9.91 -18.71 -13.11
CA LEU A 388 -9.16 -17.54 -13.58
C LEU A 388 -7.69 -17.89 -13.84
N ILE A 389 -7.04 -18.63 -12.94
CA ILE A 389 -5.65 -19.07 -13.10
C ILE A 389 -5.52 -19.99 -14.31
N THR A 390 -6.43 -20.97 -14.47
CA THR A 390 -6.41 -21.88 -15.64
C THR A 390 -6.62 -21.12 -16.94
N ALA A 391 -7.57 -20.18 -16.98
CA ALA A 391 -7.81 -19.34 -18.16
C ALA A 391 -6.58 -18.49 -18.50
N PHE A 392 -5.90 -17.93 -17.50
CA PHE A 392 -4.66 -17.18 -17.68
C PHE A 392 -3.51 -18.06 -18.17
N ASP A 393 -3.40 -19.29 -17.67
CA ASP A 393 -2.40 -20.26 -18.09
C ASP A 393 -2.59 -20.68 -19.55
N ASP A 394 -3.83 -20.98 -19.96
CA ASP A 394 -4.20 -21.27 -21.35
C ASP A 394 -3.82 -20.12 -22.31
N LEU A 395 -3.89 -18.88 -21.84
CA LEU A 395 -3.52 -17.70 -22.62
C LEU A 395 -2.00 -17.53 -22.74
N THR A 396 -1.25 -17.87 -21.70
CA THR A 396 0.19 -17.54 -21.58
C THR A 396 1.13 -18.69 -21.96
N LEU A 397 0.74 -19.95 -21.73
CA LEU A 397 1.57 -21.12 -22.04
C LEU A 397 1.37 -21.69 -23.45
N ALA A 398 0.32 -21.30 -24.17
CA ALA A 398 0.12 -21.78 -25.53
C ALA A 398 1.22 -21.24 -26.46
N PRO A 399 2.08 -22.10 -27.06
CA PRO A 399 3.20 -21.66 -27.90
C PRO A 399 2.66 -20.90 -29.11
N SER A 400 2.90 -19.59 -29.15
CA SER A 400 2.52 -18.72 -30.26
C SER A 400 3.46 -18.92 -31.44
N LEU A 401 3.25 -19.98 -32.21
CA LEU A 401 4.02 -20.26 -33.44
C LEU A 401 3.53 -19.47 -34.66
N SER A 402 2.52 -18.59 -34.51
CA SER A 402 1.98 -17.80 -35.63
C SER A 402 1.37 -16.48 -35.15
N LEU A 403 1.61 -15.38 -35.89
CA LEU A 403 0.91 -14.10 -35.71
C LEU A 403 -0.61 -14.23 -35.80
N ALA A 404 -1.13 -15.22 -36.55
CA ALA A 404 -2.57 -15.48 -36.66
C ALA A 404 -3.18 -16.12 -35.39
N ALA A 405 -2.35 -16.78 -34.56
CA ALA A 405 -2.78 -17.33 -33.27
C ALA A 405 -2.90 -16.25 -32.18
N LEU A 406 -2.27 -15.08 -32.37
CA LEU A 406 -2.40 -13.92 -31.49
C LEU A 406 -3.66 -13.10 -31.77
N SER A 407 -4.22 -13.19 -32.99
CA SER A 407 -5.43 -12.48 -33.43
C SER A 407 -6.71 -13.31 -33.41
N SER A 408 -6.63 -14.61 -33.10
CA SER A 408 -7.80 -15.48 -32.94
C SER A 408 -8.42 -15.27 -31.55
N PRO A 409 -9.76 -15.22 -31.42
CA PRO A 409 -10.41 -15.08 -30.12
C PRO A 409 -9.99 -16.22 -29.17
N PRO A 410 -9.80 -15.93 -27.87
CA PRO A 410 -9.36 -16.91 -26.88
C PRO A 410 -10.51 -17.85 -26.43
N TYR A 411 -11.10 -18.58 -27.38
CA TYR A 411 -12.34 -19.35 -27.18
C TYR A 411 -12.33 -20.26 -25.95
N ARG A 412 -11.23 -20.97 -25.70
CA ARG A 412 -11.12 -21.88 -24.55
C ARG A 412 -11.13 -21.13 -23.20
N ALA A 413 -10.36 -20.05 -23.09
CA ALA A 413 -10.34 -19.23 -21.87
C ALA A 413 -11.70 -18.51 -21.66
N LEU A 414 -12.34 -18.06 -22.74
CA LEU A 414 -13.67 -17.45 -22.67
C LEU A 414 -14.76 -18.46 -22.26
N ASP A 415 -14.71 -19.70 -22.74
CA ASP A 415 -15.67 -20.74 -22.35
C ASP A 415 -15.59 -21.09 -20.85
N LEU A 416 -14.36 -21.12 -20.30
CA LEU A 416 -14.13 -21.26 -18.86
C LEU A 416 -14.78 -20.11 -18.08
N ILE A 417 -14.56 -18.86 -18.53
CA ILE A 417 -15.09 -17.66 -17.86
C ILE A 417 -16.61 -17.57 -17.99
N ASP A 418 -17.17 -17.85 -19.17
CA ASP A 418 -18.62 -17.82 -19.40
C ASP A 418 -19.33 -18.92 -18.57
N THR A 419 -18.68 -20.08 -18.39
CA THR A 419 -19.17 -21.14 -17.50
C THR A 419 -19.14 -20.69 -16.04
N LEU A 420 -18.07 -20.03 -15.60
CA LEU A 420 -17.97 -19.47 -14.26
C LEU A 420 -19.04 -18.39 -14.02
N VAL A 421 -19.23 -17.46 -14.95
CA VAL A 421 -20.24 -16.39 -14.85
C VAL A 421 -21.64 -16.98 -14.72
N ARG A 422 -21.96 -18.01 -15.52
CA ARG A 422 -23.25 -18.73 -15.43
C ARG A 422 -23.44 -19.43 -14.08
N TYR A 423 -22.38 -20.00 -13.53
CA TYR A 423 -22.40 -20.62 -12.21
C TYR A 423 -22.64 -19.60 -11.09
N LEU A 424 -21.98 -18.44 -11.15
CA LEU A 424 -22.07 -17.41 -10.11
C LEU A 424 -23.40 -16.65 -10.14
N GLN A 425 -24.01 -16.46 -11.31
CA GLN A 425 -25.27 -15.72 -11.55
C GLN A 425 -25.24 -14.22 -11.20
N TRP A 426 -24.49 -13.80 -10.18
CA TRP A 426 -24.31 -12.39 -9.79
C TRP A 426 -23.24 -11.65 -10.59
N ALA A 427 -22.54 -12.34 -11.49
CA ALA A 427 -21.47 -11.79 -12.34
C ALA A 427 -21.88 -11.64 -13.82
N ALA A 428 -23.14 -11.96 -14.15
CA ALA A 428 -23.67 -11.96 -15.52
C ALA A 428 -23.85 -10.55 -16.08
#